data_AF-A0A355DG99-F1
#
_entry.id   AF-A0A355DG99-F1
#
_cell.length_a   1.000
_cell.length_b   1.000
_cell.length_c   1.000
_cell.angle_alpha   90.00
_cell.angle_beta   90.00
_cell.angle_gamma   90.00
#
_symmetry.space_group_name_H-M   'P 1'
#
loop_
_entity.id
_entity.type
_entity.pdbx_description
1 polymer ?
#
loop_
_entity_poly.entity_id
_entity_poly.type
_entity_poly.pdbx_seq_one_letter_code
_entity_poly.pdbx_strand_id
1 'polypeptide(L)'
;FFRAFGGSIDDTSITLDNGETIVEGFDCGGQPAVLTVARFDAQDRDRDPQVITEDLASVRFLKNLEAFTIAFVPADEVPPKPRPERFTFLESVDPRALESNNPILDIVTTTSVAG
;
A
#
# COMPACT_ATOMS: atom_id res chain seq x y z
N PHE A 1 4.19 -4.59 8.83
CA PHE A 1 3.33 -5.78 8.77
C PHE A 1 3.98 -6.94 8.00
N PHE A 2 4.83 -6.69 6.99
CA PHE A 2 5.54 -7.77 6.27
C PHE A 2 6.30 -8.73 7.18
N ARG A 3 7.09 -8.19 8.11
CA ARG A 3 7.82 -8.99 9.12
C ARG A 3 6.89 -9.85 10.00
N ALA A 4 5.63 -9.45 10.17
CA ALA A 4 4.69 -10.17 11.04
C ALA A 4 4.21 -11.48 10.42
N PHE A 5 4.18 -11.60 9.08
CA PHE A 5 3.87 -12.87 8.41
C PHE A 5 5.12 -13.69 8.06
N GLY A 6 6.33 -13.22 8.42
CA GLY A 6 7.59 -13.90 8.14
C GLY A 6 8.30 -13.44 6.86
N GLY A 7 7.74 -12.48 6.13
CA GLY A 7 8.36 -11.89 4.94
C GLY A 7 9.14 -10.59 5.21
N SER A 8 9.71 -10.02 4.14
CA SER A 8 10.34 -8.70 4.13
C SER A 8 10.01 -7.94 2.86
N ILE A 9 10.14 -6.62 2.93
CA ILE A 9 10.01 -5.72 1.79
C ILE A 9 11.17 -4.72 1.84
N ASP A 10 11.72 -4.39 0.68
CA ASP A 10 12.53 -3.20 0.43
C ASP A 10 11.92 -2.42 -0.74
N ASP A 11 12.59 -1.39 -1.23
CA ASP A 11 12.03 -0.49 -2.25
C ASP A 11 11.88 -1.17 -3.63
N THR A 12 12.50 -2.34 -3.84
CA THR A 12 12.57 -3.01 -5.14
C THR A 12 12.10 -4.46 -5.11
N SER A 13 11.92 -5.05 -3.93
CA SER A 13 11.64 -6.47 -3.78
C SER A 13 10.77 -6.83 -2.58
N ILE A 14 10.07 -7.95 -2.71
CA ILE A 14 9.36 -8.62 -1.61
C ILE A 14 9.92 -10.03 -1.47
N THR A 15 10.28 -10.39 -0.24
CA THR A 15 10.57 -11.78 0.14
C THR A 15 9.40 -12.33 0.94
N LEU A 16 8.85 -13.44 0.48
CA LEU A 16 7.75 -14.16 1.11
C LEU A 16 8.26 -15.06 2.24
N ASP A 17 7.33 -15.60 3.04
CA ASP A 17 7.62 -16.47 4.18
C ASP A 17 8.23 -17.83 3.78
N ASN A 18 8.01 -18.25 2.54
CA ASN A 18 8.64 -19.42 1.93
C ASN A 18 10.08 -19.16 1.41
N GLY A 19 10.58 -17.91 1.52
CA GLY A 19 11.89 -17.49 1.02
C GLY A 19 11.93 -17.12 -0.46
N GLU A 20 10.80 -17.15 -1.17
CA GLU A 20 10.68 -16.65 -2.54
C GLU A 20 10.83 -15.13 -2.55
N THR A 21 11.69 -14.62 -3.43
CA THR A 21 11.89 -13.18 -3.64
C THR A 21 11.39 -12.78 -5.02
N ILE A 22 10.48 -11.82 -5.05
CA ILE A 22 9.99 -11.18 -6.27
C ILE A 22 10.67 -9.81 -6.34
N VAL A 23 11.37 -9.56 -7.45
CA VAL A 23 12.13 -8.32 -7.71
C VAL A 23 11.45 -7.57 -8.86
N GLU A 24 11.43 -6.25 -8.78
CA GLU A 24 10.90 -5.38 -9.84
C GLU A 24 11.70 -5.47 -11.16
N GLY A 25 11.19 -4.82 -12.21
CA GLY A 25 11.85 -4.71 -13.51
C GLY A 25 11.50 -5.81 -14.51
N PHE A 26 10.70 -6.81 -14.13
CA PHE A 26 10.16 -7.78 -15.09
C PHE A 26 9.11 -7.14 -16.02
N ASP A 27 8.89 -7.75 -17.18
CA ASP A 27 7.94 -7.25 -18.17
C ASP A 27 6.49 -7.34 -17.66
N CYS A 28 5.81 -6.20 -17.64
CA CYS A 28 4.42 -6.03 -17.26
C CYS A 28 3.70 -5.31 -18.40
N GLY A 29 3.32 -6.07 -19.43
CA GLY A 29 2.58 -5.51 -20.58
C GLY A 29 3.41 -4.60 -21.48
N GLY A 30 4.73 -4.80 -21.57
CA GLY A 30 5.64 -3.97 -22.36
C GLY A 30 6.34 -2.87 -21.57
N GLN A 31 6.04 -2.74 -20.27
CA GLN A 31 6.67 -1.81 -19.34
C GLN A 31 7.32 -2.56 -18.17
N PRO A 32 8.42 -2.05 -17.59
CA PRO A 32 8.99 -2.65 -16.39
C PRO A 32 8.02 -2.52 -15.21
N ALA A 33 7.78 -3.61 -14.51
CA ALA A 33 7.05 -3.59 -13.25
C ALA A 33 7.83 -2.84 -12.18
N VAL A 34 7.13 -2.05 -11.36
CA VAL A 34 7.64 -1.32 -10.19
C VAL A 34 6.88 -1.79 -8.95
N LEU A 35 7.61 -2.06 -7.87
CA LEU A 35 7.00 -2.43 -6.61
C LEU A 35 6.29 -1.21 -5.99
N THR A 36 4.97 -1.28 -5.88
CA THR A 36 4.14 -0.14 -5.49
C THR A 36 3.17 -0.52 -4.37
N VAL A 37 3.07 0.34 -3.35
CA VAL A 37 2.09 0.24 -2.27
C VAL A 37 1.08 1.39 -2.38
N ALA A 38 -0.19 1.06 -2.56
CA ALA A 38 -1.29 2.01 -2.52
C ALA A 38 -1.98 1.97 -1.15
N ARG A 39 -2.01 3.09 -0.44
CA ARG A 39 -2.76 3.27 0.82
C ARG A 39 -4.12 3.91 0.55
N PHE A 40 -5.18 3.22 0.93
CA PHE A 40 -6.56 3.68 0.79
C PHE A 40 -7.14 4.08 2.14
N ASP A 41 -7.96 5.12 2.13
CA ASP A 41 -8.81 5.51 3.26
C ASP A 41 -10.20 4.86 3.08
N ALA A 42 -10.55 3.87 3.92
CA ALA A 42 -11.86 3.24 3.80
C ALA A 42 -13.01 4.13 4.29
N GLN A 43 -12.71 5.20 5.04
CA GLN A 43 -13.69 6.19 5.50
C GLN A 43 -14.02 7.21 4.41
N ASP A 44 -13.08 7.45 3.50
CA ASP A 44 -13.25 8.30 2.32
C ASP A 44 -12.94 7.49 1.06
N ARG A 45 -13.93 6.69 0.66
CA ARG A 45 -13.77 5.71 -0.41
C ARG A 45 -13.52 6.36 -1.77
N ASP A 46 -13.88 7.62 -1.96
CA ASP A 46 -13.71 8.30 -3.24
C ASP A 46 -12.35 9.03 -3.32
N ARG A 47 -11.59 9.06 -2.22
CA ARG A 47 -10.24 9.63 -2.20
C ARG A 47 -9.25 8.73 -2.95
N ASP A 48 -8.42 9.38 -3.76
CA ASP A 48 -7.27 8.73 -4.39
C ASP A 48 -6.32 8.15 -3.34
N PRO A 49 -5.72 6.97 -3.57
CA PRO A 49 -4.78 6.40 -2.64
C PRO A 49 -3.49 7.20 -2.59
N GLN A 50 -2.79 7.13 -1.46
CA GLN A 50 -1.37 7.50 -1.45
C GLN A 50 -0.58 6.38 -2.13
N VAL A 51 0.10 6.71 -3.23
CA VAL A 51 1.01 5.81 -3.95
C VAL A 51 2.41 5.96 -3.35
N ILE A 52 3.00 4.85 -2.95
CA ILE A 52 4.30 4.79 -2.27
C ILE A 52 5.19 3.80 -3.03
N THR A 53 6.36 4.25 -3.46
CA THR A 53 7.38 3.46 -4.18
C THR A 53 8.75 3.52 -3.49
N GLU A 54 8.88 4.29 -2.41
CA GLU A 54 10.12 4.49 -1.66
C GLU A 54 9.86 4.31 -0.17
N ASP A 55 10.91 3.91 0.58
CA ASP A 55 10.85 3.62 2.01
C ASP A 55 9.71 2.63 2.36
N LEU A 56 9.54 1.61 1.52
CA LEU A 56 8.43 0.66 1.62
C LEU A 56 8.47 -0.14 2.93
N ALA A 57 9.68 -0.37 3.45
CA ALA A 57 9.92 -1.03 4.73
C ALA A 57 9.32 -0.26 5.93
N SER A 58 9.15 1.07 5.81
CA SER A 58 8.62 1.94 6.86
C SER A 58 7.10 2.12 6.80
N VAL A 59 6.45 1.58 5.75
CA VAL A 59 4.99 1.64 5.59
C VAL A 59 4.31 0.89 6.73
N ARG A 60 3.42 1.61 7.39
CA ARG A 60 2.63 1.16 8.53
C ARG A 60 1.23 1.73 8.46
N PHE A 61 0.29 1.10 9.14
CA PHE A 61 -1.03 1.68 9.37
C PHE A 61 -0.87 2.93 10.23
N LEU A 62 -1.50 4.03 9.82
CA LEU A 62 -1.45 5.31 10.53
C LEU A 62 -2.79 5.66 11.17
N LYS A 63 -3.89 5.08 10.68
CA LYS A 63 -5.20 5.20 11.28
C LYS A 63 -6.02 3.92 11.09
N ASN A 64 -7.09 3.77 11.86
CA ASN A 64 -8.06 2.72 11.64
C ASN A 64 -8.71 2.86 10.26
N LEU A 65 -9.20 1.75 9.73
CA LEU A 65 -9.88 1.71 8.44
C LEU A 65 -8.99 2.17 7.27
N GLU A 66 -7.67 2.00 7.39
CA GLU A 66 -6.77 2.02 6.23
C GLU A 66 -6.72 0.65 5.58
N ALA A 67 -6.53 0.63 4.27
CA ALA A 67 -6.24 -0.59 3.53
C ALA A 67 -5.03 -0.38 2.62
N PHE A 68 -4.28 -1.44 2.38
CA PHE A 68 -3.16 -1.43 1.45
C PHE A 68 -3.39 -2.40 0.30
N THR A 69 -3.09 -1.97 -0.92
CA THR A 69 -2.79 -2.88 -2.02
C THR A 69 -1.29 -2.81 -2.28
N ILE A 70 -0.64 -3.97 -2.35
CA ILE A 70 0.78 -4.09 -2.69
C ILE A 70 0.84 -4.84 -4.01
N ALA A 71 1.45 -4.25 -5.03
CA ALA A 71 1.47 -4.82 -6.37
C ALA A 71 2.74 -4.42 -7.13
N PHE A 72 3.12 -5.27 -8.07
CA PHE A 72 4.08 -4.94 -9.11
C PHE A 72 3.27 -4.46 -10.33
N VAL A 73 3.38 -3.18 -10.65
CA VAL A 73 2.61 -2.50 -11.72
C VAL A 73 3.53 -1.56 -12.51
N PRO A 74 3.21 -1.17 -13.75
CA PRO A 74 3.95 -0.12 -14.45
C PRO A 74 4.05 1.17 -13.61
N ALA A 75 5.12 1.94 -13.80
CA ALA A 75 5.42 3.13 -12.99
C ALA A 75 4.31 4.20 -12.99
N ASP A 76 3.48 4.23 -14.03
CA ASP A 76 2.37 5.15 -14.22
C ASP A 76 1.00 4.56 -13.84
N GLU A 77 0.97 3.35 -13.29
CA GLU A 77 -0.25 2.68 -12.85
C GLU A 77 -0.41 2.70 -11.33
N VAL A 78 -1.65 2.91 -10.88
CA VAL A 78 -2.02 2.85 -9.47
C VAL A 78 -2.50 1.43 -9.16
N PRO A 79 -1.95 0.76 -8.12
CA PRO A 79 -2.46 -0.54 -7.69
C PRO A 79 -3.98 -0.51 -7.45
N PRO A 80 -4.70 -1.57 -7.83
CA PRO A 80 -6.16 -1.56 -7.79
C PRO A 80 -6.68 -1.44 -6.37
N LYS A 81 -7.82 -0.75 -6.23
CA LYS A 81 -8.52 -0.63 -4.95
C LYS A 81 -8.99 -2.00 -4.45
N PRO A 82 -8.91 -2.28 -3.13
CA PRO A 82 -9.56 -3.44 -2.53
C PRO A 82 -11.04 -3.52 -2.91
N ARG A 83 -11.58 -4.75 -2.99
CA ARG A 83 -12.99 -4.94 -3.32
C ARG A 83 -13.89 -4.22 -2.31
N PRO A 84 -14.98 -3.55 -2.74
CA PRO A 84 -15.84 -2.76 -1.86
C PRO A 84 -16.33 -3.51 -0.61
N GLU A 85 -16.62 -4.80 -0.72
CA GLU A 85 -17.12 -5.62 0.39
C GLU A 85 -16.08 -5.76 1.52
N ARG A 86 -14.79 -5.61 1.21
CA ARG A 86 -13.73 -5.63 2.21
C ARG A 86 -13.73 -4.39 3.10
N PHE A 87 -14.11 -3.23 2.57
CA PHE A 87 -14.24 -2.02 3.38
C PHE A 87 -15.41 -2.12 4.36
N THR A 88 -16.56 -2.59 3.89
CA THR A 88 -17.72 -2.86 4.76
C THR A 88 -17.39 -3.89 5.84
N PHE A 89 -16.58 -4.91 5.52
CA PHE A 89 -16.13 -5.87 6.53
C PHE A 89 -15.28 -5.20 7.62
N LEU A 90 -14.34 -4.31 7.28
CA LEU A 90 -13.49 -3.62 8.26
C LEU A 90 -14.31 -2.84 9.30
N GLU A 91 -15.40 -2.20 8.88
CA GLU A 91 -16.34 -1.46 9.75
C GLU A 91 -17.06 -2.37 10.75
N SER A 92 -17.23 -3.65 10.42
CA SER A 92 -17.93 -4.63 11.26
C SER A 92 -17.06 -5.27 12.35
N VAL A 93 -15.72 -5.22 12.19
CA VAL A 93 -14.79 -5.92 13.10
C VAL A 93 -14.77 -5.28 14.49
N ASP A 94 -14.67 -3.95 14.56
CA ASP A 94 -14.87 -3.19 15.81
C ASP A 94 -15.58 -1.87 15.52
N PRO A 95 -16.89 -1.76 15.81
CA PRO A 95 -17.68 -0.55 15.61
C PRO A 95 -17.20 0.66 16.43
N ARG A 96 -16.34 0.46 17.43
CA ARG A 96 -15.76 1.54 18.25
C ARG A 96 -14.43 2.04 17.69
N ALA A 97 -13.85 1.33 16.72
CA ALA A 97 -12.60 1.69 16.05
C ALA A 97 -12.83 2.54 14.79
N LEU A 98 -14.04 3.07 14.58
CA LEU A 98 -14.34 3.95 13.44
C LEU A 98 -13.59 5.29 13.54
N GLU A 99 -13.24 5.72 14.74
CA GLU A 99 -12.42 6.91 14.96
C GLU A 99 -10.97 6.52 15.22
N SER A 100 -10.04 7.36 14.77
CA SER A 100 -8.62 7.22 15.04
C SER A 100 -8.16 8.40 15.87
N ASN A 101 -7.52 8.13 17.01
CA ASN A 101 -6.94 9.18 17.86
C ASN A 101 -5.59 9.71 17.33
N ASN A 102 -5.25 9.43 16.06
CA ASN A 102 -4.03 9.92 15.43
C ASN A 102 -4.30 11.23 14.68
N PRO A 103 -3.42 12.23 14.81
CA PRO A 103 -3.54 13.46 14.04
C PRO A 103 -3.49 13.12 12.55
N ILE A 104 -4.48 13.65 11.82
CA ILE A 104 -4.64 13.48 10.37
C ILE A 104 -3.30 13.80 9.68
N LEU A 105 -2.85 12.92 8.79
CA LEU A 105 -1.72 13.21 7.92
C LEU A 105 -2.19 14.18 6.85
N ASP A 106 -1.75 15.43 6.94
CA ASP A 106 -1.58 16.22 5.72
C ASP A 106 -0.60 15.45 4.83
N ILE A 107 -1.08 15.03 3.67
CA ILE A 107 -0.33 14.22 2.72
C ILE A 107 0.86 15.05 2.24
N VAL A 108 2.08 14.69 2.64
CA VAL A 108 3.28 15.14 1.95
C VAL A 108 3.39 14.30 0.69
N THR A 109 2.97 14.89 -0.43
CA THR A 109 3.25 14.34 -1.76
C THR A 109 4.75 14.53 -2.03
N THR A 110 5.56 13.51 -1.74
CA THR A 110 6.97 13.53 -2.16
C THR A 110 7.03 13.14 -3.63
N THR A 111 6.76 14.08 -4.53
CA THR A 111 7.17 13.94 -5.93
C THR A 111 8.60 14.45 -6.03
N SER A 112 9.59 13.55 -5.95
CA SER A 112 10.95 13.89 -6.33
C SER A 112 11.04 13.86 -7.85
N VAL A 113 10.99 15.03 -8.49
CA VAL A 113 11.39 15.18 -9.89
C VAL A 113 12.91 15.17 -9.91
N ALA A 114 13.49 14.15 -10.54
CA ALA A 114 14.92 14.02 -10.74
C ALA A 114 15.52 15.26 -11.42
N GLY A 115 16.66 15.72 -10.90
CA GLY A 115 17.55 16.71 -11.52
C GLY A 115 18.93 16.11 -11.74
#